data_AF-A0A2R7MEL9-F1
#
_entry.id   AF-A0A2R7MEL9-F1
#
_cell.length_a   1.000
_cell.length_b   1.000
_cell.length_c   1.000
_cell.angle_alpha   90.00
_cell.angle_beta   90.00
_cell.angle_gamma   90.00
#
_symmetry.space_group_name_H-M   'P 1'
#
loop_
_entity.id
_entity.type
_entity.pdbx_description
1 polymer ?
#
loop_
_entity_poly.entity_id
_entity_poly.type
_entity_poly.pdbx_seq_one_letter_code
_entity_poly.pdbx_strand_id
1 'polypeptide(L)' 'NKKIILYNNLDVNSEVDFLYFIMFTLSKIGFGINETCFYAYGETTENETFISELQKFVKNLKIVFDNIPNKNFILN' A
#
# COMPACT_ATOMS: atom_id res chain seq x y z
N ASN A 1 -1.41 12.34 -19.34
CA ASN A 1 -2.62 12.56 -18.52
C ASN A 1 -2.77 11.46 -17.50
N LYS A 2 -2.53 11.76 -16.21
CA LYS A 2 -2.89 10.86 -15.11
C LYS A 2 -4.31 11.20 -14.66
N LYS A 3 -5.21 10.20 -14.61
CA LYS A 3 -6.60 10.37 -14.18
C LYS A 3 -6.80 9.58 -12.89
N ILE A 4 -7.42 10.21 -11.90
CA ILE A 4 -7.83 9.53 -10.66
C ILE A 4 -9.11 8.75 -10.98
N ILE A 5 -9.10 7.45 -10.68
CA ILE A 5 -10.23 6.53 -10.93
C ILE A 5 -10.97 6.22 -9.63
N LEU A 6 -10.24 6.15 -8.51
CA LEU A 6 -10.78 5.89 -7.19
C LEU A 6 -9.91 6.60 -6.14
N TYR A 7 -10.56 7.14 -5.14
CA TYR A 7 -9.94 7.59 -3.90
C TYR A 7 -10.81 7.10 -2.75
N ASN A 8 -10.22 6.42 -1.78
CA ASN A 8 -10.95 5.92 -0.62
C ASN A 8 -10.10 6.08 0.64
N ASN A 9 -10.78 6.21 1.78
CA ASN A 9 -10.17 6.02 3.08
C ASN A 9 -10.73 4.74 3.69
N LEU A 10 -9.90 4.00 4.42
CA LEU A 10 -10.27 2.71 4.98
C LEU A 10 -9.65 2.57 6.36
N ASP A 11 -10.50 2.33 7.35
CA ASP A 11 -10.06 1.91 8.67
C ASP A 11 -9.99 0.38 8.68
N VAL A 12 -8.79 -0.16 8.80
CA VAL A 12 -8.53 -1.61 8.87
C VAL A 12 -7.88 -1.96 10.21
N ASN A 13 -8.38 -3.04 10.81
CA ASN A 13 -7.90 -3.54 12.09
C ASN A 13 -7.20 -4.90 11.96
N SER A 14 -7.13 -5.46 10.75
CA SER A 14 -6.46 -6.74 10.47
C SER A 14 -5.86 -6.77 9.07
N GLU A 15 -4.81 -7.57 8.89
CA GLU A 15 -4.12 -7.76 7.62
C GLU A 15 -5.01 -8.47 6.60
N VAL A 16 -5.89 -9.37 7.06
CA VAL A 16 -6.84 -10.09 6.19
C VAL A 16 -7.84 -9.11 5.58
N ASP A 17 -8.40 -8.20 6.38
CA ASP A 17 -9.34 -7.18 5.89
C ASP A 17 -8.65 -6.20 4.95
N PHE A 18 -7.41 -5.82 5.27
CA PHE A 18 -6.58 -4.98 4.41
C PHE A 18 -6.36 -5.62 3.04
N LEU A 19 -5.89 -6.86 3.00
CA LEU A 19 -5.69 -7.60 1.74
C LEU A 19 -6.99 -7.76 0.98
N TYR A 20 -8.07 -8.14 1.66
CA TYR A 20 -9.39 -8.27 1.04
C TYR A 20 -9.80 -6.97 0.35
N PHE A 21 -9.64 -5.84 1.03
CA PHE A 21 -10.02 -4.54 0.47
C PHE A 21 -9.22 -4.20 -0.79
N ILE A 22 -7.90 -4.43 -0.79
CA ILE A 22 -7.06 -4.17 -1.96
C ILE A 22 -7.47 -5.09 -3.12
N MET A 23 -7.62 -6.39 -2.87
CA MET A 23 -8.01 -7.36 -3.91
C MET A 23 -9.39 -7.07 -4.49
N PHE A 24 -10.36 -6.75 -3.62
CA PHE A 24 -11.71 -6.37 -4.02
C PHE A 24 -11.70 -5.09 -4.85
N THR A 25 -10.92 -4.09 -4.43
CA THR A 25 -10.82 -2.80 -5.14
C THR A 25 -10.29 -3.00 -6.55
N LEU A 26 -9.19 -3.74 -6.70
CA LEU A 26 -8.63 -4.06 -8.02
C LEU A 26 -9.64 -4.76 -8.92
N SER A 27 -10.36 -5.75 -8.37
CA SER A 27 -11.44 -6.45 -9.08
C SER A 27 -12.54 -5.49 -9.56
N LYS A 28 -12.95 -4.53 -8.72
CA LYS A 28 -14.00 -3.55 -9.08
C LYS A 28 -13.60 -2.57 -10.16
N ILE A 29 -12.33 -2.18 -10.23
CA ILE A 29 -11.83 -1.25 -11.25
C ILE A 29 -11.24 -1.95 -12.47
N GLY A 30 -11.22 -3.30 -12.49
CA GLY A 30 -10.73 -4.09 -13.62
C GLY A 30 -9.21 -4.13 -13.76
N PHE A 31 -8.48 -4.00 -12.65
CA PHE A 31 -7.02 -4.07 -12.62
C PHE A 31 -6.59 -5.45 -12.13
N GLY A 32 -5.63 -6.09 -12.78
CA GLY A 32 -5.03 -7.32 -12.26
C GLY A 32 -3.83 -7.06 -11.36
N ILE A 33 -3.62 -7.99 -10.43
CA ILE A 33 -2.64 -7.87 -9.36
C ILE A 33 -1.19 -7.94 -9.83
N ASN A 34 -0.92 -8.61 -10.95
CA ASN A 34 0.44 -8.88 -11.43
C ASN A 34 1.00 -7.73 -12.26
N GLU A 35 0.13 -6.97 -12.91
CA GLU A 35 0.44 -5.81 -13.75
C GLU A 35 0.33 -4.48 -12.99
N THR A 36 -0.40 -4.47 -11.87
CA THR A 36 -0.56 -3.26 -11.05
C THR A 36 0.73 -2.96 -10.30
N CYS A 37 1.22 -1.73 -10.42
CA CYS A 37 2.30 -1.21 -9.60
C CYS A 37 1.74 -0.56 -8.34
N PHE A 38 2.11 -1.11 -7.19
CA PHE A 38 1.76 -0.60 -5.87
C PHE A 38 2.86 0.32 -5.36
N TYR A 39 2.45 1.49 -4.87
CA TYR A 39 3.34 2.48 -4.28
C TYR A 39 2.85 2.78 -2.87
N ALA A 40 3.62 2.37 -1.87
CA ALA A 40 3.31 2.63 -0.47
C ALA A 40 4.08 3.84 0.06
N TYR A 41 3.39 4.63 0.87
CA TYR A 41 3.91 5.81 1.55
C TYR A 41 3.38 5.80 2.98
N GLY A 42 4.17 6.26 3.95
CA GLY A 42 3.74 6.37 5.35
C GLY A 42 4.62 5.56 6.29
N GLU A 43 4.11 5.19 7.46
CA GLU A 43 4.82 4.45 8.51
C GLU A 43 4.91 2.95 8.19
N THR A 44 5.57 2.61 7.08
CA THR A 44 5.60 1.24 6.55
C THR A 44 6.43 0.29 7.41
N THR A 45 7.47 0.78 8.08
CA THR A 45 8.24 -0.03 9.04
C THR A 45 7.41 -0.39 10.28
N GLU A 46 6.60 0.51 10.81
CA GLU A 46 5.74 0.20 11.97
C GLU A 46 4.59 -0.73 11.61
N ASN A 47 4.19 -0.73 10.33
CA ASN A 47 3.13 -1.57 9.79
C ASN A 47 3.68 -2.75 8.96
N GLU A 48 4.86 -3.28 9.32
CA GLU A 48 5.56 -4.31 8.56
C GLU A 48 4.71 -5.56 8.30
N THR A 49 3.85 -5.98 9.24
CA THR A 49 2.97 -7.15 9.05
C THR A 49 2.03 -6.95 7.86
N PHE A 50 1.40 -5.79 7.72
CA PHE A 50 0.53 -5.48 6.58
C PHE A 50 1.31 -5.45 5.27
N ILE A 51 2.50 -4.84 5.28
CA ILE A 51 3.35 -4.71 4.10
C ILE A 51 3.86 -6.08 3.64
N SER A 52 4.34 -6.91 4.56
CA SER A 52 4.84 -8.25 4.27
C SER A 52 3.73 -9.20 3.81
N GLU A 53 2.52 -9.10 4.37
CA GLU A 53 1.36 -9.82 3.85
C GLU A 53 1.03 -9.41 2.41
N LEU A 54 1.01 -8.11 2.09
CA LEU A 54 0.76 -7.62 0.74
C LEU A 54 1.81 -8.13 -0.26
N GLN A 55 3.09 -8.12 0.12
CA GLN A 55 4.20 -8.61 -0.70
C GLN A 55 4.07 -10.07 -1.13
N LYS A 56 3.35 -10.91 -0.37
CA LYS A 56 3.10 -12.31 -0.76
C LYS A 56 2.20 -12.44 -1.98
N PHE A 57 1.37 -11.43 -2.25
CA PHE A 57 0.37 -11.47 -3.31
C PHE A 57 0.73 -10.56 -4.49
N VAL A 58 1.37 -9.41 -4.24
CA VAL A 58 1.68 -8.43 -5.27
C VAL A 58 3.12 -8.55 -5.74
N LYS A 59 3.35 -8.52 -7.06
CA LYS A 59 4.70 -8.60 -7.64
C LYS A 59 5.43 -7.27 -7.65
N ASN A 60 4.70 -6.16 -7.79
CA ASN A 60 5.27 -4.84 -8.04
C ASN A 60 4.96 -3.89 -6.88
N LEU A 61 5.53 -4.11 -5.70
CA LEU A 61 5.43 -3.17 -4.58
C LEU A 61 6.70 -2.33 -4.47
N LYS A 62 6.53 -1.00 -4.42
CA LYS A 62 7.59 -0.05 -4.09
C LYS A 62 7.20 0.73 -2.85
N ILE A 63 8.02 0.64 -1.81
CA ILE A 63 8.00 1.60 -0.70
C ILE A 63 8.67 2.87 -1.22
N VAL A 64 7.89 3.94 -1.39
CA VAL A 64 8.39 5.20 -1.97
C VAL A 64 8.89 6.13 -0.88
N PHE A 65 8.20 6.17 0.26
CA PHE A 65 8.60 6.94 1.42
C PHE A 65 8.18 6.21 2.68
N ASP A 66 9.14 6.02 3.59
CA ASP A 66 8.90 5.44 4.90
C ASP A 66 9.07 6.54 5.95
N ASN A 67 7.97 6.92 6.59
CA ASN A 67 7.96 7.85 7.70
C ASN A 67 8.35 7.08 8.95
N ILE A 68 9.61 7.17 9.36
CA ILE A 68 10.09 6.52 10.58
C ILE A 68 9.95 7.51 11.73
N PRO A 69 9.08 7.26 12.72
CA PRO A 69 8.94 8.15 13.86
C PRO A 69 10.27 8.28 14.61
N ASN A 70 10.51 9.47 15.17
CA ASN A 70 11.74 9.83 15.91
C ASN A 70 13.04 9.79 15.10
N LYS A 71 12.97 9.70 13.76
CA LYS A 71 14.14 9.88 12.90
C LYS A 71 14.29 11.38 12.59
N ASN A 72 15.20 12.04 13.30
CA ASN A 72 15.55 13.44 13.00
C ASN A 72 16.25 13.51 11.65
N PHE A 73 15.63 14.18 10.68
CA PHE A 73 16.28 14.47 9.39
C PHE A 73 17.23 15.65 9.58
N ILE A 74 18.51 15.45 9.28
CA ILE A 74 19.45 16.56 9.10
C ILE A 74 19.19 17.11 7.70
N LEU A 75 18.59 18.30 7.62
CA LEU A 75 18.52 19.07 6.38
C LEU A 75 19.92 19.62 6.08
N ASN A 76 20.50 19.19 4.96
CA ASN A 76 21.67 19.84 4.34
C ASN A 76 21.21 20.75 3.20
#